data_AF-A0A4R9WPP2-F1
#
_entry.id   AF-A0A4R9WPP2-F1
#
_cell.length_a   1.000
_cell.length_b   1.000
_cell.length_c   1.000
_cell.angle_alpha   90.00
_cell.angle_beta   90.00
_cell.angle_gamma   90.00
#
_symmetry.space_group_name_H-M   'P 1'
#
loop_
_entity.id
_entity.type
_entity.pdbx_description
1 polymer ?
#
loop_
_entity_poly.entity_id
_entity_poly.type
_entity_poly.pdbx_seq_one_letter_code
_entity_poly.pdbx_strand_id
1 'polypeptide(L)' 'MIVRILVVNPNTTASMTETIAAAARSVAGAWTEIVAVTSSMGPASIEGYYDEALAVPGLLMEIATGERAGAQAAIIA' A
#
# COMPACT_ATOMS: atom_id res chain seq x y z
N MET A 1 15.10 -16.83 4.17
CA MET A 1 13.63 -16.73 4.01
C MET A 1 13.32 -15.34 3.46
N ILE A 2 12.34 -15.21 2.57
CA ILE A 2 11.93 -13.91 2.03
C ILE A 2 10.92 -13.27 3.00
N VAL A 3 11.09 -11.98 3.28
CA VAL A 3 10.14 -11.14 4.02
C VAL A 3 9.29 -10.39 3.00
N ARG A 4 7.97 -10.54 3.06
CA ARG A 4 7.00 -9.89 2.18
C ARG A 4 6.39 -8.68 2.89
N ILE A 5 6.68 -7.50 2.36
CA ILE A 5 6.17 -6.23 2.88
C ILE A 5 5.10 -5.72 1.93
N LEU A 6 3.89 -5.55 2.46
CA LEU A 6 2.80 -4.88 1.77
C LEU A 6 3.03 -3.36 1.85
N VAL A 7 2.95 -2.66 0.73
CA VAL A 7 2.98 -1.20 0.68
C VAL A 7 1.65 -0.75 0.08
N VAL A 8 0.79 -0.17 0.90
CA VAL A 8 -0.56 0.23 0.49
C VAL A 8 -0.56 1.72 0.19
N ASN A 9 -0.88 2.07 -1.05
CA ASN A 9 -1.32 3.42 -1.37
C ASN A 9 -2.81 3.54 -0.99
N PRO A 10 -3.19 4.38 -0.01
CA PRO A 10 -4.55 4.54 0.46
C PRO A 10 -5.45 5.31 -0.53
N ASN A 11 -4.87 6.01 -1.51
CA ASN A 11 -5.64 6.61 -2.60
C ASN A 11 -5.80 5.64 -3.79
N THR A 12 -6.67 6.00 -4.74
CA THR A 12 -7.03 5.13 -5.87
C THR A 12 -6.16 5.35 -7.12
N THR A 13 -5.07 6.11 -7.03
CA THR A 13 -4.25 6.49 -8.19
C THR A 13 -3.13 5.48 -8.45
N ALA A 14 -3.26 4.68 -9.51
CA ALA A 14 -2.29 3.62 -9.84
C ALA A 14 -0.86 4.12 -10.10
N SER A 15 -0.70 5.26 -10.78
CA SER A 15 0.62 5.84 -11.05
C SER A 15 1.35 6.30 -9.77
N MET A 16 0.58 6.67 -8.74
CA MET A 16 1.13 6.96 -7.41
C MET A 16 1.67 5.67 -6.78
N THR A 17 0.93 4.57 -6.86
CA THR A 17 1.37 3.24 -6.41
C THR A 17 2.63 2.78 -7.13
N GLU A 18 2.75 3.02 -8.44
CA GLU A 18 3.96 2.72 -9.22
C GLU A 18 5.17 3.52 -8.72
N THR A 19 4.97 4.80 -8.43
CA THR A 19 6.00 5.70 -7.89
C THR A 19 6.47 5.22 -6.51
N ILE A 20 5.52 4.91 -5.61
CA ILE A 20 5.77 4.34 -4.29
C ILE A 20 6.52 3.01 -4.41
N ALA A 21 6.09 2.12 -5.31
CA ALA A 21 6.71 0.81 -5.52
C ALA A 21 8.17 0.94 -6.00
N ALA A 22 8.43 1.86 -6.93
CA ALA A 22 9.79 2.12 -7.41
C ALA A 22 10.70 2.61 -6.28
N ALA A 23 10.22 3.55 -5.46
CA ALA A 23 10.95 4.05 -4.30
C ALA A 23 11.25 2.92 -3.30
N ALA A 24 10.23 2.16 -2.89
CA ALA A 24 10.38 1.06 -1.94
C ALA A 24 11.33 -0.03 -2.45
N ARG A 25 11.24 -0.42 -3.72
CA ARG A 25 12.11 -1.44 -4.33
C ARG A 25 13.56 -0.99 -4.44
N SER A 26 13.82 0.30 -4.66
CA SER A 26 15.18 0.83 -4.81
C SER A 26 16.04 0.69 -3.55
N VAL A 27 15.41 0.54 -2.39
CA VAL A 27 16.07 0.42 -1.07
C VAL A 27 15.80 -0.92 -0.38
N ALA A 28 15.04 -1.82 -1.01
CA ALA A 28 14.68 -3.11 -0.43
C ALA A 28 15.92 -4.00 -0.27
N GLY A 29 16.04 -4.69 0.88
CA GLY A 29 17.10 -5.66 1.10
C GLY A 29 16.95 -6.90 0.22
N ALA A 30 18.04 -7.64 -0.01
CA ALA A 30 18.07 -8.83 -0.88
C ALA A 30 17.07 -9.94 -0.53
N TRP A 31 16.57 -9.95 0.71
CA TRP A 31 15.58 -10.91 1.21
C TRP A 31 14.20 -10.29 1.46
N THR A 32 13.91 -9.16 0.82
CA THR A 32 12.64 -8.42 0.97
C THR A 32 11.90 -8.39 -0.37
N GLU A 33 10.65 -8.85 -0.37
CA GLU A 33 9.70 -8.69 -1.46
C GLU A 33 8.79 -7.51 -1.15
N ILE A 34 8.71 -6.55 -2.08
CA ILE A 34 7.78 -5.41 -2.01
C ILE A 34 6.53 -5.72 -2.81
N VAL A 35 5.39 -5.72 -2.14
CA VAL A 35 4.07 -5.88 -2.73
C VAL A 35 3.31 -4.57 -2.60
N ALA A 36 3.35 -3.76 -3.65
CA ALA A 36 2.63 -2.50 -3.68
C ALA A 36 1.21 -2.70 -4.21
N VAL A 37 0.21 -2.12 -3.54
CA VAL A 37 -1.20 -2.21 -3.90
C VAL A 37 -1.85 -0.83 -3.89
N THR A 38 -2.80 -0.64 -4.81
CA THR A 38 -3.63 0.57 -4.88
C THR A 38 -4.95 0.28 -4.21
N SER A 39 -5.42 1.17 -3.34
CA SER A 39 -6.75 1.03 -2.76
C SER A 39 -7.82 0.94 -3.85
N SER A 40 -8.72 -0.04 -3.73
CA SER A 40 -9.84 -0.25 -4.66
C SER A 40 -10.98 0.76 -4.50
N MET A 41 -10.97 1.56 -3.43
CA MET A 41 -11.95 2.59 -3.13
C MET A 41 -11.33 3.75 -2.36
N GLY A 42 -12.04 4.88 -2.30
CA GLY A 42 -11.58 6.10 -1.63
C GLY A 42 -11.30 7.22 -2.63
N PRO A 43 -10.63 8.28 -2.21
CA PRO A 43 -10.34 9.42 -3.07
C PRO A 43 -9.12 9.16 -3.97
N ALA A 44 -9.03 9.89 -5.08
CA ALA A 44 -7.87 9.82 -5.98
C ALA A 44 -6.61 10.48 -5.39
N SER A 45 -6.79 11.45 -4.49
CA SER A 45 -5.75 12.15 -3.71
C SER A 45 -6.28 12.38 -2.29
N ILE A 46 -5.40 12.46 -1.29
CA ILE A 46 -5.79 12.69 0.10
C ILE A 46 -5.28 14.07 0.53
N GLU A 47 -6.19 15.04 0.67
CA GLU A 47 -5.84 16.46 0.80
C GLU A 47 -6.54 17.13 2.00
N GLY A 48 -7.14 16.32 2.89
CA GLY A 48 -7.70 16.79 4.15
C GLY A 48 -8.39 15.68 4.94
N TYR A 49 -8.94 16.03 6.11
CA TYR A 49 -9.57 15.08 7.03
C TYR A 49 -10.73 14.28 6.41
N TYR A 50 -11.47 14.89 5.48
CA TYR A 50 -12.55 14.22 4.79
C TYR A 50 -12.03 13.10 3.88
N ASP A 51 -10.99 13.40 3.08
CA ASP A 51 -10.38 12.42 2.19
C ASP A 51 -9.72 11.28 2.96
N GLU A 52 -9.04 11.61 4.06
CA GLU A 52 -8.43 10.64 4.96
C GLU A 52 -9.50 9.66 5.50
N ALA A 53 -10.62 10.17 6.00
CA ALA A 53 -11.72 9.34 6.48
C ALA A 53 -12.29 8.41 5.39
N LEU A 54 -12.37 8.88 4.14
CA LEU A 54 -12.83 8.07 3.01
C LEU A 54 -11.79 7.04 2.53
N ALA A 55 -10.51 7.25 2.79
CA ALA A 55 -9.45 6.32 2.41
C ALA A 55 -9.34 5.11 3.36
N VAL A 56 -9.71 5.27 4.63
CA VAL A 56 -9.57 4.23 5.67
C VAL A 56 -10.22 2.89 5.30
N PRO A 57 -11.49 2.83 4.81
CA PRO A 57 -12.11 1.54 4.51
C PRO A 57 -11.35 0.74 3.44
N GLY A 58 -10.95 1.39 2.34
CA GLY A 58 -10.19 0.75 1.26
C GLY A 58 -8.79 0.32 1.71
N LEU A 59 -8.10 1.19 2.46
CA LEU A 59 -6.81 0.88 3.09
C LEU A 59 -6.88 -0.40 3.96
N LEU A 60 -7.87 -0.49 4.86
CA LEU A 60 -8.03 -1.64 5.75
C LEU A 60 -8.38 -2.93 4.97
N MET A 61 -9.14 -2.82 3.87
CA MET A 61 -9.44 -3.97 3.00
C MET A 61 -8.18 -4.52 2.32
N GLU A 62 -7.30 -3.65 1.83
CA GLU A 62 -6.04 -4.06 1.21
C GLU A 62 -5.07 -4.66 2.24
N ILE A 63 -4.99 -4.09 3.45
CA ILE A 63 -4.21 -4.67 4.56
C ILE A 63 -4.71 -6.07 4.88
N ALA A 64 -6.01 -6.25 5.09
CA ALA A 64 -6.59 -7.55 5.40
C ALA A 64 -6.35 -8.58 4.27
N THR A 65 -6.35 -8.13 3.01
CA THR A 65 -6.03 -8.99 1.86
C THR A 65 -4.56 -9.36 1.83
N GLY A 66 -3.66 -8.42 2.10
CA GLY A 66 -2.22 -8.66 2.18
C GLY A 66 -1.83 -9.60 3.33
N GLU A 67 -2.45 -9.45 4.49
CA GLU A 67 -2.29 -10.35 5.65
C GLU A 67 -2.70 -11.78 5.30
N ARG A 68 -3.88 -11.97 4.68
CA ARG A 68 -4.33 -13.30 4.19
C ARG A 68 -3.39 -13.90 3.15
N ALA A 69 -2.73 -13.05 2.36
CA ALA A 69 -1.71 -13.44 1.39
C ALA A 69 -0.30 -13.64 2.00
N GLY A 70 -0.17 -13.56 3.33
CA GLY A 70 1.09 -13.86 4.03
C GLY A 70 2.08 -12.70 4.10
N ALA A 71 1.66 -11.44 3.92
CA ALA A 71 2.51 -10.31 4.25
C ALA A 71 2.86 -10.29 5.75
N GLN A 72 4.14 -10.09 6.08
CA GLN A 72 4.60 -10.03 7.47
C GLN A 72 4.60 -8.61 8.05
N ALA A 73 4.48 -7.60 7.19
CA ALA A 73 4.36 -6.20 7.56
C ALA A 73 3.57 -5.42 6.51
N ALA A 74 2.96 -4.31 6.93
CA ALA A 74 2.30 -3.34 6.06
C ALA A 74 2.87 -1.93 6.29
N ILE A 75 3.05 -1.19 5.20
CA ILE A 75 3.41 0.23 5.17
C ILE A 75 2.24 0.97 4.52
N ILE A 76 1.79 2.06 5.14
CA ILE A 76 0.79 2.99 4.60
C ILE A 76 1.59 4.13 3.98
N ALA A 77 1.46 4.34 2.68
CA ALA A 77 2.33 5.22 1.89
C ALA A 77 1.60 6.46 1.35
#